data_AF-A0A6V7I6C9-F1
#
_entry.id   AF-A0A6V7I6C9-F1
#
_cell.length_a   1.000
_cell.length_b   1.000
_cell.length_c   1.000
_cell.angle_alpha   90.00
_cell.angle_beta   90.00
_cell.angle_gamma   90.00
#
_symmetry.space_group_name_H-M   'P 1'
#
loop_
_entity.id
_entity.type
_entity.pdbx_description
1 polymer ?
#
loop_
_entity_poly.entity_id
_entity_poly.type
_entity_poly.pdbx_seq_one_letter_code
_entity_poly.pdbx_strand_id
1 'polypeptide(L)' 'TAHEDDIPYIFHADDLMLPMDPHDPAVITRKRMTKMWTNFAKYG' A
#
# COMPACT_ATOMS: atom_id res chain seq x y z
N THR A 1 -10.24 5.53 10.35
CA THR A 1 -8.79 5.55 10.19
C THR A 1 -8.19 5.59 11.57
N ALA A 2 -7.40 4.59 11.93
CA ALA A 2 -6.55 4.56 13.11
C ALA A 2 -5.13 5.00 12.75
N HIS A 3 -4.30 5.20 13.77
CA HIS A 3 -2.87 5.42 13.61
C HIS A 3 -2.24 4.20 12.91
N GLU A 4 -1.33 4.42 11.96
CA GLU A 4 -0.60 3.39 11.17
C GLU A 4 -1.43 2.54 10.19
N ASP A 5 -2.71 2.86 9.96
CA ASP A 5 -3.54 2.16 8.95
C ASP A 5 -2.95 2.20 7.53
N ASP A 6 -2.03 3.13 7.25
CA ASP A 6 -1.40 3.35 5.94
C ASP A 6 -0.17 2.47 5.69
N ILE A 7 0.47 1.96 6.76
CA ILE A 7 1.70 1.16 6.70
C ILE A 7 1.57 -0.06 5.76
N PRO A 8 0.49 -0.87 5.83
CA PRO A 8 0.35 -2.06 4.97
C PRO A 8 0.12 -1.75 3.49
N TYR A 9 -0.16 -0.48 3.14
CA TYR A 9 -0.29 -0.04 1.75
C TYR A 9 1.05 0.37 1.11
N ILE A 10 2.11 0.51 1.92
CA ILE A 10 3.45 0.90 1.47
C ILE A 10 4.42 -0.26 1.64
N PHE A 11 4.38 -0.92 2.79
CA PHE A 11 5.32 -1.99 3.15
C PHE A 11 4.64 -3.35 3.14
N HIS A 12 5.38 -4.36 2.68
CA HIS A 12 4.94 -5.75 2.81
C HIS A 12 5.03 -6.18 4.28
N ALA A 13 3.96 -6.78 4.79
CA ALA A 13 3.90 -7.29 6.15
C ALA A 13 3.39 -8.74 6.10
N ASP A 14 4.29 -9.69 6.31
CA ASP A 14 4.00 -11.14 6.19
C ASP A 14 2.98 -11.62 7.23
N ASP A 15 2.95 -10.98 8.41
CA ASP A 15 2.05 -11.34 9.51
C ASP A 15 0.62 -10.80 9.32
N LEU A 16 0.36 -9.98 8.30
CA LEU A 16 -0.96 -9.44 8.00
C LEU A 16 -1.62 -10.25 6.89
N MET A 17 -2.83 -10.75 7.16
CA MET A 17 -3.68 -11.36 6.13
C MET A 17 -4.27 -10.28 5.21
N LEU A 18 -3.47 -9.78 4.28
CA LEU A 18 -3.88 -8.74 3.33
C LEU A 18 -4.65 -9.34 2.15
N PRO A 19 -5.67 -8.62 1.62
CA PRO A 19 -6.35 -9.04 0.42
C PRO A 19 -5.38 -9.10 -0.77
N MET A 20 -5.58 -10.11 -1.62
CA MET A 20 -4.77 -10.37 -2.80
C MET A 20 -5.57 -10.27 -4.11
N ASP A 21 -6.89 -10.16 -4.03
CA ASP A 21 -7.73 -9.92 -5.20
C ASP A 21 -7.33 -8.58 -5.86
N PRO A 22 -6.92 -8.58 -7.13
CA PRO A 22 -6.56 -7.35 -7.84
C PRO A 22 -7.67 -6.30 -7.92
N HIS A 23 -8.94 -6.69 -7.72
CA HIS A 23 -10.11 -5.82 -7.77
C HIS A 23 -10.52 -5.29 -6.39
N ASP A 24 -9.89 -5.78 -5.32
CA ASP A 24 -10.12 -5.28 -3.97
C ASP A 24 -9.68 -3.81 -3.83
N PRO A 25 -10.51 -2.92 -3.26
CA PRO A 25 -10.16 -1.52 -3.03
C PRO A 25 -8.85 -1.30 -2.28
N ALA A 26 -8.49 -2.18 -1.35
CA ALA A 26 -7.25 -2.13 -0.59
C ALA A 26 -6.03 -2.42 -1.49
N VAL A 27 -6.14 -3.41 -2.38
CA VAL A 27 -5.07 -3.73 -3.35
C VAL A 27 -4.88 -2.60 -4.36
N ILE A 28 -5.96 -1.98 -4.81
CA ILE A 28 -5.93 -0.80 -5.68
C ILE A 28 -5.23 0.37 -4.97
N THR A 29 -5.55 0.59 -3.69
CA THR A 29 -4.95 1.65 -2.86
C THR A 29 -3.46 1.40 -2.64
N ARG A 30 -3.06 0.16 -2.33
CA ARG A 30 -1.65 -0.25 -2.21
C ARG A 30 -0.86 0.07 -3.46
N LYS A 31 -1.38 -0.27 -4.64
CA LYS A 31 -0.74 0.05 -5.94
C LYS A 31 -0.56 1.56 -6.14
N ARG A 32 -1.56 2.37 -5.76
CA ARG A 32 -1.48 3.84 -5.87
C ARG A 32 -0.45 4.42 -4.91
N MET A 33 -0.48 4.01 -3.64
CA MET A 33 0.46 4.47 -2.61
C MET A 33 1.90 4.09 -2.96
N THR A 34 2.15 2.83 -3.31
CA THR A 34 3.48 2.35 -3.71
C THR A 34 4.00 3.14 -4.92
N LYS A 35 3.17 3.37 -5.94
CA LYS A 35 3.56 4.18 -7.12
C LYS A 35 3.88 5.62 -6.74
N MET A 36 3.08 6.25 -5.88
CA MET A 36 3.31 7.63 -5.45
C MET A 36 4.62 7.77 -4.67
N TRP A 37 4.84 6.90 -3.69
CA TRP A 37 6.06 6.89 -2.87
C TRP A 37 7.31 6.57 -3.67
N THR A 38 7.25 5.59 -4.58
CA THR A 38 8.40 5.27 -5.45
C THR A 38 8.68 6.35 -6.47
N ASN A 39 7.64 7.04 -6.98
CA ASN A 39 7.83 8.21 -7.82
C ASN A 39 8.49 9.36 -7.03
N PHE A 40 8.01 9.67 -5.83
CA PHE A 40 8.62 10.67 -4.96
C PHE A 40 10.09 10.34 -4.68
N ALA A 41 10.39 9.11 -4.27
CA ALA A 41 11.77 8.67 -4.00
C ALA A 41 12.68 8.76 -5.24
N LYS A 42 12.14 8.54 -6.44
CA LYS A 42 12.91 8.55 -7.69
C LYS A 42 13.06 9.95 -8.30
N TYR A 43 12.05 10.80 -8.15
CA TYR A 43 11.92 12.05 -8.91
C TYR A 43 11.87 13.32 -8.06
N GLY A 44 11.63 13.24 -6.74
CA GLY A 44 11.43 14.38 -5.85
C GLY A 44 9.99 14.88 -5.87
#